data_AF-A0A378WPY5-F1
#
_entry.id   AF-A0A378WPY5-F1
#
_cell.length_a   1.000
_cell.length_b   1.000
_cell.length_c   1.000
_cell.angle_alpha   90.00
_cell.angle_beta   90.00
_cell.angle_gamma   90.00
#
_symmetry.space_group_name_H-M   'P 1'
#
loop_
_entity.id
_entity.type
_entity.pdbx_description
1 polymer ?
#
loop_
_entity_poly.entity_id
_entity_poly.type
_entity_poly.pdbx_seq_one_letter_code
_entity_poly.pdbx_strand_id
1 'polypeptide(L)'
;MSVFVIGAIVMIVGFLQFKRLTASLDSGNEWVANRFALAIQNPGRGGGGGGGGGGGHALGMGEMGAHHKLGSGTMMAVMAGASTISNSPLTEWLLGALPGGFHPQSKLKKLMTDAQAGVWVDDPRFGGRFGSYAQSMLNRPLFARSAKAEMNAYGGKNSVMGLAAGLQGVLDVGGTIPDAMGALIGSGVRDEKMLYHVLRSRGIISKASDDESLADKDLKLVVAAVRRAQNSARLMMRGDASADEVAADFATLGQASRVLRRMKAGGVDLSANEKTYVEAYMSDLHGDRKERIDALQKVINGESLTKKGGGPISNAAQELIDAGIGRTGAKRMRQWIGNEHAKLIDAKTHEMLGDLTNGDHIRELRNLIDAAVDTDHWVAGVSGTPWNSVTPRGTSGSPAQWATTLAPVAARFK
;
A
#
# COMPACT_ATOMS: atom_id res chain seq x y z
N MET A 1 -2.95 35.90 29.65
CA MET A 1 -3.14 34.67 30.46
C MET A 1 -4.12 33.68 29.84
N SER A 2 -5.20 34.14 29.19
CA SER A 2 -6.19 33.28 28.50
C SER A 2 -5.62 32.32 27.45
N VAL A 3 -4.59 32.72 26.70
CA VAL A 3 -3.96 31.89 25.65
C VAL A 3 -3.26 30.65 26.23
N PHE A 4 -2.65 30.76 27.42
CA PHE A 4 -2.01 29.62 28.09
C PHE A 4 -3.04 28.61 28.63
N VAL A 5 -4.20 29.09 29.09
CA VAL A 5 -5.27 28.22 29.60
C VAL A 5 -5.90 27.41 28.46
N ILE A 6 -6.10 28.03 27.29
CA ILE A 6 -6.63 27.33 26.11
C ILE A 6 -5.63 26.27 25.60
N GLY A 7 -4.33 26.61 25.56
CA GLY A 7 -3.29 25.65 25.18
C GLY A 7 -3.23 24.43 26.10
N ALA A 8 -3.36 24.63 27.42
CA ALA A 8 -3.36 23.53 28.39
C ALA A 8 -4.57 22.60 28.23
N ILE A 9 -5.76 23.14 27.97
CA ILE A 9 -6.98 22.33 27.77
C ILE A 9 -6.88 21.50 26.49
N VAL A 10 -6.38 22.06 25.39
CA VAL A 10 -6.20 21.32 24.12
C VAL A 10 -5.20 20.17 24.29
N MET A 11 -4.11 20.39 25.05
CA MET A 11 -3.13 19.34 25.34
C MET A 11 -3.71 18.19 26.19
N ILE A 12 -4.55 18.51 27.19
CA ILE A 12 -5.21 17.49 28.02
C ILE A 12 -6.16 16.64 27.17
N VAL A 13 -6.97 17.28 26.30
CA VAL A 13 -7.87 16.55 25.38
C VAL A 13 -7.08 15.68 24.41
N GLY A 14 -5.97 16.19 23.86
CA GLY A 14 -5.08 15.41 22.99
C GLY A 14 -4.51 14.18 23.70
N PHE A 15 -4.05 14.33 24.94
CA PHE A 15 -3.51 13.23 25.74
C PHE A 15 -4.55 12.16 26.08
N LEU A 16 -5.79 12.57 26.37
CA LEU A 16 -6.90 11.64 26.63
C LEU A 16 -7.31 10.87 25.38
N GLN A 17 -7.32 11.51 24.21
CA GLN A 17 -7.60 10.82 22.95
C GLN A 17 -6.49 9.85 22.56
N PHE A 18 -5.22 10.21 22.80
CA PHE A 18 -4.10 9.32 22.55
C PHE A 18 -4.15 8.04 23.40
N LYS A 19 -4.50 8.16 24.69
CA LYS A 19 -4.70 7.00 25.57
C LYS A 19 -5.82 6.08 25.09
N ARG A 20 -6.92 6.64 24.58
CA ARG A 20 -8.04 5.87 24.03
C ARG A 20 -7.65 5.14 22.73
N LEU A 21 -6.81 5.78 21.91
CA LEU A 21 -6.23 5.18 20.71
C LEU A 21 -5.31 4.00 21.06
N THR A 22 -4.39 4.17 22.02
CA THR A 22 -3.51 3.09 22.50
C THR A 22 -4.31 1.89 23.02
N ALA A 23 -5.35 2.12 23.84
CA ALA A 23 -6.21 1.05 24.34
C ALA A 23 -6.99 0.33 23.22
N SER A 24 -7.39 1.05 22.16
CA SER A 24 -8.04 0.45 20.99
C SER A 24 -7.09 -0.36 20.10
N LEU A 25 -5.81 0.01 20.07
CA LEU A 25 -4.77 -0.70 19.34
C LEU A 25 -4.33 -1.97 20.07
N ASP A 26 -4.21 -1.93 21.39
CA ASP A 26 -3.87 -3.11 22.20
C ASP A 26 -4.99 -4.16 22.15
N SER A 27 -6.25 -3.75 22.28
CA SER A 27 -7.41 -4.65 22.15
C SER A 27 -7.60 -5.17 20.71
N GLY A 28 -7.25 -4.37 19.70
CA GLY A 28 -7.22 -4.81 18.31
C GLY A 28 -6.12 -5.85 18.04
N ASN A 29 -4.95 -5.69 18.67
CA ASN A 29 -3.83 -6.61 18.54
C ASN A 29 -4.12 -7.96 19.20
N GLU A 30 -4.78 -7.98 20.37
CA GLU A 30 -5.24 -9.21 21.02
C GLU A 30 -6.28 -9.97 20.20
N TRP A 31 -7.21 -9.25 19.54
CA TRP A 31 -8.23 -9.87 18.68
C TRP A 31 -7.62 -10.50 17.41
N VAL A 32 -6.65 -9.82 16.79
CA VAL A 32 -5.91 -10.34 15.62
C VAL A 32 -5.01 -11.50 16.04
N ALA A 33 -4.30 -11.38 17.16
CA ALA A 33 -3.46 -12.45 17.70
C ALA A 33 -4.28 -13.71 18.03
N ASN A 34 -5.48 -13.57 18.61
CA ASN A 34 -6.36 -14.71 18.86
C ASN A 34 -6.87 -15.38 17.58
N ARG A 35 -7.15 -14.62 16.52
CA ARG A 35 -7.52 -15.21 15.22
C ARG A 35 -6.36 -15.88 14.51
N PHE A 36 -5.16 -15.31 14.59
CA PHE A 36 -3.94 -15.95 14.08
C PHE A 36 -3.59 -17.20 14.89
N ALA A 37 -3.74 -17.18 16.22
CA ALA A 37 -3.53 -18.35 17.07
C ALA A 37 -4.57 -19.46 16.81
N LEU A 38 -5.84 -19.12 16.62
CA LEU A 38 -6.89 -20.08 16.26
C LEU A 38 -6.72 -20.66 14.85
N ALA A 39 -6.18 -19.89 13.91
CA ALA A 39 -5.86 -20.37 12.56
C ALA A 39 -4.61 -21.26 12.54
N ILE A 40 -3.62 -20.98 13.38
CA ILE A 40 -2.38 -21.76 13.51
C ILE A 40 -2.56 -23.00 14.39
N GLN A 41 -3.53 -23.02 15.31
CA GLN A 41 -3.86 -24.20 16.12
C GLN A 41 -4.76 -25.21 15.41
N ASN A 42 -5.25 -24.92 14.20
CA ASN A 42 -6.04 -25.89 13.43
C ASN A 42 -5.56 -26.18 11.99
N PRO A 43 -4.26 -26.46 11.72
CA PRO A 43 -3.81 -26.97 10.44
C PRO A 43 -3.73 -28.50 10.54
N GLY A 44 -4.87 -29.18 10.44
CA GLY A 44 -4.89 -30.61 10.15
C GLY A 44 -5.91 -31.44 10.91
N ARG A 45 -7.08 -31.66 10.30
CA ARG A 45 -7.70 -33.00 10.16
C ARG A 45 -8.97 -32.90 9.31
N GLY A 46 -8.80 -33.15 8.01
CA GLY A 46 -9.83 -33.85 7.26
C GLY A 46 -9.71 -35.34 7.56
N GLY A 47 -10.83 -36.00 7.85
CA GLY A 47 -10.95 -37.46 7.86
C GLY A 47 -11.35 -38.08 9.19
N GLY A 48 -12.64 -38.38 9.32
CA GLY A 48 -13.20 -39.64 9.86
C GLY A 48 -12.84 -40.09 11.29
N GLY A 49 -13.89 -40.27 12.11
CA GLY A 49 -13.93 -41.33 13.12
C GLY A 49 -13.72 -40.89 14.56
N GLY A 50 -14.81 -40.97 15.34
CA GLY A 50 -14.83 -41.59 16.67
C GLY A 50 -13.95 -41.05 17.80
N GLY A 51 -14.61 -40.50 18.82
CA GLY A 51 -14.26 -40.80 20.21
C GLY A 51 -13.45 -39.75 20.98
N GLY A 52 -14.09 -39.20 22.01
CA GLY A 52 -13.50 -39.10 23.34
C GLY A 52 -12.57 -37.92 23.66
N GLY A 53 -13.15 -36.89 24.30
CA GLY A 53 -12.76 -36.47 25.64
C GLY A 53 -11.42 -35.77 25.88
N GLY A 54 -11.51 -34.55 26.45
CA GLY A 54 -10.42 -33.80 27.09
C GLY A 54 -10.03 -32.59 26.26
N GLY A 55 -10.27 -31.34 26.65
CA GLY A 55 -10.27 -30.76 27.99
C GLY A 55 -9.61 -29.38 27.84
N GLY A 56 -10.29 -28.47 27.16
CA GLY A 56 -9.84 -27.08 26.97
C GLY A 56 -10.85 -26.14 27.62
N HIS A 57 -10.57 -25.76 28.87
CA HIS A 57 -11.35 -24.77 29.61
C HIS A 57 -11.24 -23.41 28.92
N ALA A 58 -12.37 -22.89 28.44
CA ALA A 58 -12.54 -21.46 28.19
C ALA A 58 -13.01 -20.80 29.49
N LEU A 59 -12.18 -19.91 30.02
CA LEU A 59 -12.50 -19.03 31.13
C LEU A 59 -13.65 -18.10 30.73
N GLY A 60 -14.73 -18.11 31.52
CA GLY A 60 -15.78 -17.09 31.44
C GLY A 60 -17.14 -17.57 30.98
N MET A 61 -17.73 -18.57 31.63
CA MET A 61 -19.18 -18.67 31.82
C MET A 61 -19.48 -19.56 33.03
N GLY A 62 -20.51 -19.18 33.79
CA GLY A 62 -20.79 -19.63 35.14
C GLY A 62 -20.92 -21.14 35.31
N GLU A 63 -20.38 -21.58 36.44
CA GLU A 63 -20.56 -22.85 37.08
C GLU A 63 -22.06 -23.12 37.34
N MET A 64 -22.62 -24.12 36.65
CA MET A 64 -23.80 -24.83 37.14
C MET A 64 -23.54 -26.32 36.98
N GLY A 65 -23.12 -26.94 38.08
CA GLY A 65 -23.01 -28.37 38.21
C GLY A 65 -24.36 -29.05 38.10
N ALA A 66 -24.37 -30.23 37.48
CA ALA A 66 -25.46 -31.19 37.58
C ALA A 66 -24.86 -32.59 37.70
N HIS A 67 -24.50 -32.96 38.92
CA HIS A 67 -24.57 -34.34 39.36
C HIS A 67 -26.06 -34.73 39.39
N HIS A 68 -26.45 -35.84 38.78
CA HIS A 68 -27.17 -36.94 39.42
C HIS A 68 -27.46 -38.09 38.44
N LYS A 69 -27.32 -39.31 38.97
CA LYS A 69 -27.57 -40.61 38.37
C LYS A 69 -29.07 -40.87 38.26
N LEU A 70 -29.49 -41.53 37.18
CA LEU A 70 -30.63 -42.46 36.99
C LEU A 70 -30.56 -42.83 35.49
N GLY A 71 -30.49 -44.05 35.00
CA GLY A 71 -31.18 -45.28 35.39
C GLY A 71 -31.86 -45.84 34.13
N SER A 72 -31.21 -46.80 33.47
CA SER A 72 -31.83 -47.91 32.71
C SER A 72 -32.80 -47.62 31.54
N GLY A 73 -32.29 -47.72 30.30
CA GLY A 73 -32.74 -48.75 29.35
C GLY A 73 -33.95 -48.50 28.42
N THR A 74 -34.98 -47.74 28.80
CA THR A 74 -36.24 -47.70 28.02
C THR A 74 -36.60 -46.34 27.42
N MET A 75 -35.86 -45.27 27.73
CA MET A 75 -36.09 -43.91 27.20
C MET A 75 -35.32 -43.61 25.90
N MET A 76 -34.33 -44.44 25.52
CA MET A 76 -33.50 -44.21 24.33
C MET A 76 -34.22 -44.47 23.00
N ALA A 77 -35.18 -45.40 22.94
CA ALA A 77 -35.93 -45.66 21.71
C ALA A 77 -37.00 -44.58 21.42
N VAL A 78 -37.62 -44.02 22.46
CA VAL A 78 -38.61 -42.93 22.32
C VAL A 78 -37.91 -41.57 22.10
N MET A 79 -36.72 -41.35 22.67
CA MET A 79 -35.88 -40.17 22.35
C MET A 79 -35.31 -40.22 20.93
N ALA A 80 -35.02 -41.41 20.37
CA ALA A 80 -34.60 -41.53 18.98
C ALA A 80 -35.72 -41.17 17.98
N GLY A 81 -36.97 -41.59 18.25
CA GLY A 81 -38.16 -41.20 17.47
C GLY A 81 -38.53 -39.71 17.64
N ALA A 82 -38.37 -39.16 18.84
CA ALA A 82 -38.54 -37.72 19.07
C ALA A 82 -37.46 -36.89 18.37
N SER A 83 -36.23 -37.41 18.22
CA SER A 83 -35.14 -36.78 17.47
C SER A 83 -35.39 -36.75 15.95
N THR A 84 -36.03 -37.77 15.36
CA THR A 84 -36.40 -37.78 13.93
C THR A 84 -37.62 -36.91 13.64
N ILE A 85 -38.59 -36.82 14.56
CA ILE A 85 -39.72 -35.90 14.44
C ILE A 85 -39.29 -34.45 14.70
N SER A 86 -38.37 -34.22 15.64
CA SER A 86 -37.81 -32.89 15.97
C SER A 86 -36.97 -32.28 14.85
N ASN A 87 -36.41 -33.09 13.94
CA ASN A 87 -35.56 -32.63 12.85
C ASN A 87 -36.20 -32.80 11.46
N SER A 88 -37.49 -33.15 11.40
CA SER A 88 -38.20 -33.24 10.14
C SER A 88 -38.60 -31.82 9.67
N PRO A 89 -38.26 -31.43 8.43
CA PRO A 89 -38.65 -30.13 7.85
C PRO A 89 -40.16 -29.87 7.89
N LEU A 90 -40.96 -30.95 7.84
CA LEU A 90 -42.42 -30.85 7.89
C LEU A 90 -42.91 -30.43 9.28
N THR A 91 -42.27 -30.94 10.34
CA THR A 91 -42.60 -30.59 11.73
C THR A 91 -42.13 -29.19 12.07
N GLU A 92 -40.98 -28.77 11.55
CA GLU A 92 -40.52 -27.38 11.67
C GLU A 92 -41.50 -26.44 10.98
N TRP A 93 -41.98 -26.76 9.78
CA TRP A 93 -42.97 -25.96 9.05
C TRP A 93 -44.33 -25.89 9.77
N LEU A 94 -44.84 -27.04 10.23
CA LEU A 94 -46.10 -27.12 11.01
C LEU A 94 -46.05 -26.36 12.34
N LEU A 95 -44.88 -26.33 12.99
CA LEU A 95 -44.65 -25.56 14.22
C LEU A 95 -44.23 -24.10 13.95
N GLY A 96 -44.47 -23.61 12.73
CA GLY A 96 -44.27 -22.20 12.36
C GLY A 96 -42.83 -21.85 11.98
N ALA A 97 -42.12 -22.76 11.32
CA ALA A 97 -40.73 -22.63 10.91
C ALA A 97 -39.77 -22.31 12.07
N LEU A 98 -39.97 -22.94 13.23
CA LEU A 98 -39.04 -22.86 14.37
C LEU A 98 -37.93 -23.90 14.18
N PRO A 99 -36.66 -23.50 13.87
CA PRO A 99 -35.57 -24.46 13.77
C PRO A 99 -35.36 -25.17 15.11
N GLY A 100 -35.47 -26.50 15.12
CA GLY A 100 -35.38 -27.33 16.34
C GLY A 100 -36.52 -27.07 17.34
N GLY A 101 -37.77 -27.32 16.93
CA GLY A 101 -39.01 -26.93 17.63
C GLY A 101 -39.19 -27.35 19.10
N PHE A 102 -38.33 -28.21 19.65
CA PHE A 102 -38.39 -28.67 21.05
C PHE A 102 -37.37 -28.03 21.99
N HIS A 103 -36.45 -27.19 21.52
CA HIS A 103 -35.53 -26.50 22.41
C HIS A 103 -36.22 -25.25 23.02
N PRO A 104 -36.18 -25.03 24.35
CA PRO A 104 -36.84 -23.88 24.98
C PRO A 104 -36.31 -22.53 24.48
N GLN A 105 -35.12 -22.51 23.88
CA GLN A 105 -34.51 -21.32 23.27
C GLN A 105 -34.89 -21.13 21.79
N SER A 106 -35.65 -22.01 21.14
CA SER A 106 -35.93 -21.92 19.69
C SER A 106 -36.79 -20.72 19.32
N LYS A 107 -37.70 -20.30 20.21
CA LYS A 107 -38.45 -19.04 20.05
C LYS A 107 -37.53 -17.82 20.12
N LEU A 108 -36.59 -17.81 21.05
CA LEU A 108 -35.63 -16.71 21.19
C LEU A 108 -34.65 -16.68 20.01
N LYS A 109 -34.15 -17.84 19.57
CA LYS A 109 -33.30 -17.94 18.37
C LYS A 109 -34.03 -17.48 17.12
N LYS A 110 -35.29 -17.88 16.92
CA LYS A 110 -36.10 -17.37 15.81
C LYS A 110 -36.31 -15.87 15.91
N LEU A 111 -36.66 -15.33 17.07
CA LEU A 111 -36.80 -13.87 17.25
C LEU A 111 -35.49 -13.11 17.02
N MET A 112 -34.35 -13.65 17.45
CA MET A 112 -33.04 -13.05 17.19
C MET A 112 -32.68 -13.12 15.69
N THR A 113 -32.93 -14.27 15.05
CA THR A 113 -32.70 -14.43 13.61
C THR A 113 -33.64 -13.56 12.80
N ASP A 114 -34.92 -13.44 13.14
CA ASP A 114 -35.90 -12.60 12.44
C ASP A 114 -35.62 -11.11 12.69
N ALA A 115 -35.20 -10.72 13.90
CA ALA A 115 -34.81 -9.34 14.20
C ALA A 115 -33.51 -8.96 13.48
N GLN A 116 -32.53 -9.86 13.43
CA GLN A 116 -31.32 -9.65 12.63
C GLN A 116 -31.67 -9.65 11.14
N ALA A 117 -32.41 -10.64 10.66
CA ALA A 117 -32.80 -10.78 9.25
C ALA A 117 -33.65 -9.61 8.78
N GLY A 118 -34.56 -9.06 9.59
CA GLY A 118 -35.34 -7.87 9.23
C GLY A 118 -34.46 -6.64 8.99
N VAL A 119 -33.42 -6.46 9.83
CA VAL A 119 -32.41 -5.39 9.64
C VAL A 119 -31.52 -5.66 8.41
N TRP A 120 -31.29 -6.93 8.07
CA TRP A 120 -30.45 -7.33 6.93
C TRP A 120 -31.18 -7.42 5.59
N VAL A 121 -32.47 -7.75 5.58
CA VAL A 121 -33.26 -8.09 4.38
C VAL A 121 -34.23 -6.97 4.04
N ASP A 122 -34.91 -6.41 5.03
CA ASP A 122 -36.00 -5.45 4.82
C ASP A 122 -35.59 -3.99 5.00
N ASP A 123 -34.48 -3.68 5.67
CA ASP A 123 -33.99 -2.29 5.77
C ASP A 123 -33.19 -1.92 4.50
N PRO A 124 -33.74 -1.07 3.60
CA PRO A 124 -33.06 -0.67 2.38
C PRO A 124 -31.85 0.24 2.64
N ARG A 125 -31.74 0.81 3.85
CA ARG A 125 -30.66 1.71 4.28
C ARG A 125 -29.52 0.96 4.94
N PHE A 126 -29.77 -0.19 5.56
CA PHE A 126 -28.75 -1.00 6.23
C PHE A 126 -28.34 -2.22 5.42
N GLY A 127 -29.20 -3.24 5.26
CA GLY A 127 -28.82 -4.54 4.65
C GLY A 127 -29.33 -4.81 3.23
N GLY A 128 -30.32 -4.06 2.73
CA GLY A 128 -30.87 -4.26 1.38
C GLY A 128 -29.88 -3.99 0.25
N ARG A 129 -30.28 -4.21 -1.02
CA ARG A 129 -29.43 -4.09 -2.23
C ARG A 129 -28.63 -2.78 -2.33
N PHE A 130 -29.13 -1.69 -1.75
CA PHE A 130 -28.50 -0.37 -1.73
C PHE A 130 -28.12 0.10 -0.31
N GLY A 131 -28.26 -0.75 0.70
CA GLY A 131 -27.98 -0.42 2.08
C GLY A 131 -26.49 -0.26 2.36
N SER A 132 -26.16 0.52 3.39
CA SER A 132 -24.80 0.82 3.83
C SER A 132 -23.92 -0.43 4.05
N TYR A 133 -24.49 -1.54 4.51
CA TYR A 133 -23.76 -2.79 4.62
C TYR A 133 -23.45 -3.43 3.27
N ALA A 134 -24.45 -3.52 2.36
CA ALA A 134 -24.22 -3.99 1.01
C ALA A 134 -23.15 -3.13 0.32
N GLN A 135 -23.21 -1.81 0.48
CA GLN A 135 -22.18 -0.87 0.00
C GLN A 135 -20.79 -1.17 0.59
N SER A 136 -20.69 -1.44 1.90
CA SER A 136 -19.41 -1.82 2.53
C SER A 136 -18.86 -3.15 1.98
N MET A 137 -19.74 -4.08 1.59
CA MET A 137 -19.36 -5.35 0.97
C MET A 137 -19.05 -5.22 -0.52
N LEU A 138 -19.57 -4.20 -1.21
CA LEU A 138 -19.30 -3.92 -2.62
C LEU A 138 -17.86 -3.43 -2.88
N ASN A 139 -17.17 -2.92 -1.86
CA ASN A 139 -15.75 -2.55 -1.97
C ASN A 139 -14.87 -3.75 -2.29
N ARG A 140 -15.17 -4.94 -1.74
CA ARG A 140 -14.38 -6.17 -1.98
C ARG A 140 -14.36 -6.60 -3.45
N PRO A 141 -15.51 -6.77 -4.14
CA PRO A 141 -15.49 -7.10 -5.56
C PRO A 141 -14.96 -5.95 -6.41
N LEU A 142 -15.11 -4.69 -6.01
CA LEU A 142 -14.47 -3.55 -6.69
C LEU A 142 -12.94 -3.69 -6.66
N PHE A 143 -12.37 -3.91 -5.48
CA PHE A 143 -10.92 -4.08 -5.30
C PHE A 143 -10.41 -5.29 -6.08
N ALA A 144 -11.10 -6.44 -6.01
CA ALA A 144 -10.72 -7.63 -6.76
C ALA A 144 -10.78 -7.42 -8.29
N ARG A 145 -11.78 -6.69 -8.79
CA ARG A 145 -11.88 -6.34 -10.22
C ARG A 145 -10.78 -5.39 -10.66
N SER A 146 -10.51 -4.34 -9.87
CA SER A 146 -9.43 -3.38 -10.15
C SER A 146 -8.08 -4.07 -10.14
N ALA A 147 -7.80 -4.89 -9.11
CA ALA A 147 -6.60 -5.70 -9.02
C ALA A 147 -6.45 -6.61 -10.25
N LYS A 148 -7.52 -7.31 -10.65
CA LYS A 148 -7.50 -8.18 -11.84
C LYS A 148 -7.20 -7.41 -13.12
N ALA A 149 -7.82 -6.25 -13.31
CA ALA A 149 -7.61 -5.43 -14.50
C ALA A 149 -6.14 -4.97 -14.59
N GLU A 150 -5.60 -4.45 -13.50
CA GLU A 150 -4.20 -4.03 -13.44
C GLU A 150 -3.22 -5.21 -13.58
N MET A 151 -3.44 -6.32 -12.89
CA MET A 151 -2.59 -7.52 -13.09
C MET A 151 -2.53 -7.94 -14.56
N ASN A 152 -3.67 -8.00 -15.25
CA ASN A 152 -3.74 -8.40 -16.65
C ASN A 152 -2.96 -7.47 -17.59
N ALA A 153 -2.88 -6.18 -17.26
CA ALA A 153 -2.11 -5.22 -18.05
C ALA A 153 -0.58 -5.37 -17.88
N TYR A 154 -0.11 -6.03 -16.81
CA TYR A 154 1.31 -6.09 -16.45
C TYR A 154 1.82 -7.53 -16.19
N GLY A 155 1.53 -8.45 -17.12
CA GLY A 155 2.07 -9.83 -17.07
C GLY A 155 1.15 -10.87 -16.40
N GLY A 156 0.02 -10.44 -15.86
CA GLY A 156 -1.01 -11.31 -15.30
C GLY A 156 -0.72 -11.78 -13.87
N LYS A 157 -1.71 -12.45 -13.29
CA LYS A 157 -1.76 -12.86 -11.87
C LYS A 157 -0.67 -13.82 -11.38
N ASN A 158 0.10 -14.41 -12.30
CA ASN A 158 1.19 -15.34 -11.97
C ASN A 158 2.57 -14.68 -12.02
N SER A 159 2.64 -13.41 -12.46
CA SER A 159 3.89 -12.66 -12.56
C SER A 159 4.05 -11.72 -11.36
N VAL A 160 5.30 -11.49 -10.93
CA VAL A 160 5.62 -10.54 -9.86
C VAL A 160 5.18 -9.12 -10.19
N MET A 161 5.36 -8.73 -11.45
CA MET A 161 4.94 -7.43 -11.98
C MET A 161 3.43 -7.27 -11.96
N GLY A 162 2.71 -8.32 -12.35
CA GLY A 162 1.26 -8.36 -12.30
C GLY A 162 0.79 -8.17 -10.88
N LEU A 163 1.31 -8.94 -9.91
CA LEU A 163 0.94 -8.82 -8.50
C LEU A 163 1.17 -7.41 -7.95
N ALA A 164 2.32 -6.79 -8.24
CA ALA A 164 2.60 -5.41 -7.85
C ALA A 164 1.61 -4.41 -8.50
N ALA A 165 1.30 -4.58 -9.79
CA ALA A 165 0.31 -3.76 -10.48
C ALA A 165 -1.09 -3.94 -9.89
N GLY A 166 -1.49 -5.19 -9.59
CA GLY A 166 -2.75 -5.51 -8.95
C GLY A 166 -2.89 -4.86 -7.58
N LEU A 167 -1.83 -4.88 -6.77
CA LEU A 167 -1.76 -4.13 -5.52
C LEU A 167 -1.98 -2.64 -5.76
N GLN A 168 -1.28 -2.03 -6.73
CA GLN A 168 -1.49 -0.62 -7.06
C GLN A 168 -2.95 -0.35 -7.51
N GLY A 169 -3.57 -1.26 -8.26
CA GLY A 169 -4.97 -1.18 -8.64
C GLY A 169 -5.94 -1.17 -7.47
N VAL A 170 -5.65 -1.89 -6.40
CA VAL A 170 -6.43 -1.81 -5.15
C VAL A 170 -6.30 -0.43 -4.51
N LEU A 171 -5.07 0.11 -4.46
CA LEU A 171 -4.81 1.43 -3.89
C LEU A 171 -5.48 2.55 -4.71
N ASP A 172 -5.47 2.45 -6.04
CA ASP A 172 -6.04 3.45 -6.95
C ASP A 172 -7.56 3.63 -6.78
N VAL A 173 -8.27 2.60 -6.32
CA VAL A 173 -9.71 2.65 -6.04
C VAL A 173 -10.02 2.88 -4.55
N GLY A 174 -9.03 3.33 -3.77
CA GLY A 174 -9.20 3.71 -2.37
C GLY A 174 -9.05 2.57 -1.36
N GLY A 175 -8.59 1.40 -1.78
CA GLY A 175 -8.22 0.32 -0.86
C GLY A 175 -6.89 0.59 -0.15
N THR A 176 -6.61 -0.19 0.90
CA THR A 176 -5.36 -0.12 1.66
C THR A 176 -4.51 -1.38 1.47
N ILE A 177 -3.26 -1.38 1.94
CA ILE A 177 -2.38 -2.57 1.88
C ILE A 177 -3.04 -3.79 2.59
N PRO A 178 -3.67 -3.65 3.78
CA PRO A 178 -4.44 -4.73 4.39
C PRO A 178 -5.58 -5.28 3.52
N ASP A 179 -6.28 -4.42 2.77
CA ASP A 179 -7.37 -4.86 1.88
C ASP A 179 -6.85 -5.63 0.66
N ALA A 180 -5.62 -5.33 0.24
CA ALA A 180 -5.06 -5.84 -1.00
C ALA A 180 -4.81 -7.34 -0.99
N MET A 181 -4.50 -7.96 0.15
CA MET A 181 -4.35 -9.42 0.24
C MET A 181 -5.65 -10.13 -0.16
N GLY A 182 -6.78 -9.73 0.45
CA GLY A 182 -8.09 -10.31 0.14
C GLY A 182 -8.53 -10.01 -1.29
N ALA A 183 -8.26 -8.80 -1.79
CA ALA A 183 -8.56 -8.41 -3.15
C ALA A 183 -7.76 -9.23 -4.19
N LEU A 184 -6.46 -9.43 -3.96
CA LEU A 184 -5.59 -10.20 -4.85
C LEU A 184 -5.96 -11.69 -4.85
N ILE A 185 -6.24 -12.28 -3.70
CA ILE A 185 -6.77 -13.66 -3.63
C ILE A 185 -8.13 -13.75 -4.34
N GLY A 186 -9.03 -12.79 -4.11
CA GLY A 186 -10.34 -12.71 -4.77
C GLY A 186 -10.26 -12.51 -6.28
N SER A 187 -9.18 -11.90 -6.78
CA SER A 187 -8.88 -11.76 -8.20
C SER A 187 -8.30 -13.04 -8.84
N GLY A 188 -8.01 -14.06 -8.03
CA GLY A 188 -7.59 -15.39 -8.47
C GLY A 188 -6.09 -15.68 -8.33
N VAL A 189 -5.35 -14.86 -7.58
CA VAL A 189 -3.95 -15.11 -7.19
C VAL A 189 -3.89 -16.29 -6.23
N ARG A 190 -2.89 -17.16 -6.42
CA ARG A 190 -2.68 -18.37 -5.59
C ARG A 190 -1.28 -18.44 -4.96
N ASP A 191 -0.31 -17.69 -5.47
CA ASP A 191 1.03 -17.62 -4.89
C ASP A 191 1.03 -16.69 -3.66
N GLU A 192 0.68 -17.25 -2.51
CA GLU A 192 0.59 -16.51 -1.25
C GLU A 192 1.96 -15.98 -0.79
N LYS A 193 3.03 -16.73 -1.06
CA LYS A 193 4.39 -16.32 -0.69
C LYS A 193 4.79 -15.07 -1.45
N MET A 194 4.61 -15.07 -2.77
CA MET A 194 4.93 -13.91 -3.59
C MET A 194 4.03 -12.71 -3.26
N LEU A 195 2.74 -12.96 -3.04
CA LEU A 195 1.79 -11.96 -2.58
C LEU A 195 2.27 -11.28 -1.29
N TYR A 196 2.71 -12.05 -0.30
CA TYR A 196 3.27 -11.53 0.95
C TYR A 196 4.51 -10.64 0.69
N HIS A 197 5.44 -11.08 -0.17
CA HIS A 197 6.63 -10.28 -0.49
C HIS A 197 6.27 -8.93 -1.14
N VAL A 198 5.32 -8.91 -2.08
CA VAL A 198 4.85 -7.68 -2.73
C VAL A 198 4.17 -6.73 -1.74
N LEU A 199 3.28 -7.25 -0.88
CA LEU A 199 2.60 -6.46 0.15
C LEU A 199 3.58 -5.88 1.17
N ARG A 200 4.50 -6.71 1.66
CA ARG A 200 5.55 -6.30 2.61
C ARG A 200 6.45 -5.24 1.99
N SER A 201 6.90 -5.45 0.76
CA SER A 201 7.72 -4.50 0.02
C SER A 201 7.04 -3.13 -0.07
N ARG A 202 5.78 -3.10 -0.51
CA ARG A 202 5.00 -1.86 -0.59
C ARG A 202 4.80 -1.19 0.76
N GLY A 203 4.56 -1.95 1.82
CA GLY A 203 4.43 -1.43 3.18
C GLY A 203 5.71 -0.77 3.68
N ILE A 204 6.87 -1.40 3.45
CA ILE A 204 8.18 -0.82 3.80
C ILE A 204 8.42 0.46 3.02
N ILE A 205 8.15 0.47 1.71
CA ILE A 205 8.30 1.64 0.84
C ILE A 205 7.41 2.79 1.30
N SER A 206 6.13 2.53 1.60
CA SER A 206 5.20 3.55 2.06
C SER A 206 5.69 4.20 3.36
N LYS A 207 6.07 3.38 4.35
CA LYS A 207 6.58 3.89 5.63
C LYS A 207 7.88 4.69 5.45
N ALA A 208 8.83 4.16 4.67
CA ALA A 208 10.09 4.85 4.41
C ALA A 208 9.87 6.18 3.65
N SER A 209 8.87 6.24 2.75
CA SER A 209 8.55 7.47 2.02
C SER A 209 8.00 8.57 2.91
N ASP A 210 7.33 8.24 4.02
CA ASP A 210 6.86 9.23 4.99
C ASP A 210 8.01 9.92 5.73
N ASP A 211 9.14 9.21 5.90
CA ASP A 211 10.35 9.71 6.56
C ASP A 211 11.25 10.57 5.62
N GLU A 212 10.98 10.58 4.31
CA GLU A 212 11.76 11.38 3.35
C GLU A 212 11.41 12.88 3.44
N SER A 213 12.43 13.75 3.41
CA SER A 213 12.24 15.21 3.60
C SER A 213 11.84 15.99 2.35
N LEU A 214 11.57 15.32 1.23
CA LEU A 214 11.24 15.98 -0.05
C LEU A 214 9.92 16.77 0.04
N ALA A 215 9.71 17.74 -0.83
CA ALA A 215 8.40 18.39 -0.96
C ALA A 215 7.45 17.55 -1.81
N ASP A 216 7.97 16.92 -2.86
CA ASP A 216 7.21 16.07 -3.78
C ASP A 216 6.94 14.67 -3.20
N LYS A 217 5.69 14.41 -2.83
CA LYS A 217 5.24 13.13 -2.24
C LYS A 217 5.42 11.94 -3.17
N ASP A 218 5.21 12.12 -4.47
CA ASP A 218 5.29 11.02 -5.43
C ASP A 218 6.77 10.66 -5.68
N LEU A 219 7.66 11.66 -5.67
CA LEU A 219 9.10 11.43 -5.75
C LEU A 219 9.64 10.71 -4.50
N LYS A 220 9.15 11.04 -3.29
CA LYS A 220 9.51 10.28 -2.05
C LYS A 220 9.26 8.80 -2.20
N LEU A 221 8.12 8.44 -2.77
CA LEU A 221 7.73 7.05 -2.95
C LEU A 221 8.72 6.31 -3.87
N VAL A 222 9.16 6.94 -4.95
CA VAL A 222 10.17 6.38 -5.86
C VAL A 222 11.55 6.28 -5.20
N VAL A 223 11.95 7.31 -4.45
CA VAL A 223 13.21 7.34 -3.69
C VAL A 223 13.25 6.20 -2.66
N ALA A 224 12.18 6.02 -1.89
CA ALA A 224 12.06 4.92 -0.95
C ALA A 224 12.08 3.56 -1.65
N ALA A 225 11.41 3.44 -2.81
CA ALA A 225 11.39 2.22 -3.60
C ALA A 225 12.75 1.83 -4.17
N VAL A 226 13.52 2.79 -4.71
CA VAL A 226 14.86 2.50 -5.25
C VAL A 226 15.83 2.10 -4.14
N ARG A 227 15.75 2.77 -2.98
CA ARG A 227 16.54 2.41 -1.78
C ARG A 227 16.20 1.00 -1.32
N ARG A 228 14.90 0.64 -1.29
CA ARG A 228 14.44 -0.70 -0.90
C ARG A 228 14.96 -1.77 -1.85
N ALA A 229 14.78 -1.61 -3.17
CA ALA A 229 15.26 -2.55 -4.18
C ALA A 229 16.79 -2.75 -4.13
N GLN A 230 17.53 -1.67 -3.89
CA GLN A 230 18.99 -1.74 -3.74
C GLN A 230 19.43 -2.48 -2.49
N ASN A 231 18.78 -2.19 -1.37
CA ASN A 231 19.10 -2.83 -0.12
C ASN A 231 18.80 -4.33 -0.19
N SER A 232 17.68 -4.74 -0.79
CA SER A 232 17.37 -6.16 -0.94
C SER A 232 18.29 -6.86 -1.94
N ALA A 233 18.67 -6.23 -3.06
CA ALA A 233 19.70 -6.76 -3.96
C ALA A 233 21.06 -6.94 -3.24
N ARG A 234 21.45 -6.00 -2.37
CA ARG A 234 22.66 -6.13 -1.55
C ARG A 234 22.56 -7.24 -0.51
N LEU A 235 21.41 -7.42 0.12
CA LEU A 235 21.18 -8.53 1.05
C LEU A 235 21.25 -9.87 0.30
N MET A 236 20.71 -9.96 -0.91
CA MET A 236 20.82 -11.17 -1.73
C MET A 236 22.27 -11.49 -2.12
N MET A 237 23.09 -10.48 -2.46
CA MET A 237 24.53 -10.66 -2.68
C MET A 237 25.28 -11.18 -1.44
N ARG A 238 24.77 -10.93 -0.23
CA ARG A 238 25.32 -11.46 1.02
C ARG A 238 24.74 -12.83 1.41
N GLY A 239 23.72 -13.32 0.71
CA GLY A 239 22.99 -14.55 1.04
C GLY A 239 21.84 -14.35 2.03
N ASP A 240 21.49 -13.11 2.38
CA ASP A 240 20.49 -12.78 3.42
C ASP A 240 19.07 -12.54 2.87
N ALA A 241 18.89 -12.53 1.54
CA ALA A 241 17.58 -12.34 0.90
C ALA A 241 17.34 -13.33 -0.23
N SER A 242 16.07 -13.69 -0.43
CA SER A 242 15.63 -14.60 -1.49
C SER A 242 15.39 -13.86 -2.82
N ALA A 243 15.50 -14.58 -3.94
CA ALA A 243 15.20 -14.02 -5.26
C ALA A 243 13.75 -13.51 -5.37
N ASP A 244 12.80 -14.15 -4.70
CA ASP A 244 11.38 -13.76 -4.69
C ASP A 244 11.18 -12.40 -3.99
N GLU A 245 11.87 -12.19 -2.86
CA GLU A 245 11.81 -10.91 -2.13
C GLU A 245 12.41 -9.76 -2.95
N VAL A 246 13.58 -9.98 -3.54
CA VAL A 246 14.22 -8.99 -4.41
C VAL A 246 13.35 -8.72 -5.64
N ALA A 247 12.73 -9.75 -6.21
CA ALA A 247 11.86 -9.59 -7.37
C ALA A 247 10.63 -8.72 -7.04
N ALA A 248 10.00 -8.97 -5.90
CA ALA A 248 8.91 -8.15 -5.40
C ALA A 248 9.32 -6.69 -5.18
N ASP A 249 10.51 -6.43 -4.64
CA ASP A 249 11.02 -5.07 -4.41
C ASP A 249 11.29 -4.29 -5.71
N PHE A 250 11.81 -4.96 -6.75
CA PHE A 250 11.95 -4.32 -8.06
C PHE A 250 10.58 -4.05 -8.72
N ALA A 251 9.60 -4.93 -8.53
CA ALA A 251 8.28 -4.74 -9.14
C ALA A 251 7.50 -3.61 -8.47
N THR A 252 7.60 -3.47 -7.14
CA THR A 252 7.01 -2.33 -6.42
C THR A 252 7.71 -1.01 -6.78
N LEU A 253 9.01 -1.02 -7.07
CA LEU A 253 9.71 0.13 -7.67
C LEU A 253 9.13 0.51 -9.05
N GLY A 254 8.89 -0.46 -9.93
CA GLY A 254 8.21 -0.21 -11.21
C GLY A 254 6.83 0.42 -11.04
N GLN A 255 6.07 -0.01 -10.03
CA GLN A 255 4.78 0.60 -9.72
C GLN A 255 4.91 2.01 -9.15
N ALA A 256 5.92 2.27 -8.31
CA ALA A 256 6.19 3.61 -7.80
C ALA A 256 6.55 4.58 -8.93
N SER A 257 7.40 4.18 -9.89
CA SER A 257 7.75 5.04 -11.05
C SER A 257 6.52 5.34 -11.90
N ARG A 258 5.66 4.34 -12.10
CA ARG A 258 4.41 4.51 -12.84
C ARG A 258 3.47 5.50 -12.14
N VAL A 259 3.33 5.43 -10.82
CA VAL A 259 2.52 6.39 -10.05
C VAL A 259 3.06 7.81 -10.26
N LEU A 260 4.38 8.01 -10.10
CA LEU A 260 5.03 9.29 -10.37
C LEU A 260 4.72 9.79 -11.79
N ARG A 261 4.84 8.91 -12.80
CA ARG A 261 4.55 9.26 -14.19
C ARG A 261 3.09 9.62 -14.44
N ARG A 262 2.14 8.92 -13.81
CA ARG A 262 0.70 9.21 -13.92
C ARG A 262 0.36 10.58 -13.34
N MET A 263 0.93 10.92 -12.18
CA MET A 263 0.72 12.23 -11.54
C MET A 263 1.39 13.37 -12.31
N LYS A 264 2.44 13.06 -13.08
CA LYS A 264 3.25 14.02 -13.86
C LYS A 264 3.28 13.65 -15.34
N ALA A 265 2.11 13.41 -15.93
CA ALA A 265 1.98 12.88 -17.29
C ALA A 265 2.45 13.86 -18.38
N GLY A 266 2.65 15.14 -18.08
CA GLY A 266 3.08 16.16 -19.04
C GLY A 266 1.99 17.18 -19.37
N GLY A 267 1.96 17.65 -20.62
CA GLY A 267 0.92 18.55 -21.12
C GLY A 267 1.21 20.05 -20.94
N VAL A 268 2.48 20.42 -20.80
CA VAL A 268 2.88 21.84 -20.72
C VAL A 268 3.49 22.26 -22.05
N ASP A 269 2.79 23.16 -22.75
CA ASP A 269 3.30 23.78 -23.97
C ASP A 269 4.30 24.89 -23.60
N LEU A 270 5.51 24.77 -24.15
CA LEU A 270 6.59 25.73 -23.99
C LEU A 270 6.83 26.49 -25.30
N SER A 271 7.16 27.78 -25.19
CA SER A 271 7.70 28.54 -26.32
C SER A 271 9.09 28.03 -26.71
N ALA A 272 9.59 28.42 -27.88
CA ALA A 272 10.93 28.02 -28.33
C ALA A 272 12.02 28.42 -27.32
N ASN A 273 11.97 29.65 -26.79
CA ASN A 273 12.95 30.12 -25.81
C ASN A 273 12.83 29.40 -24.47
N GLU A 274 11.60 29.17 -23.99
CA GLU A 274 11.36 28.39 -22.77
C GLU A 274 11.92 26.97 -22.91
N LYS A 275 11.70 26.34 -24.08
CA LYS A 275 12.17 25.00 -24.41
C LYS A 275 13.70 24.91 -24.40
N THR A 276 14.39 25.82 -25.09
CA THR A 276 15.86 25.86 -25.11
C THR A 276 16.45 25.92 -23.69
N TYR A 277 15.87 26.76 -22.82
CA TYR A 277 16.36 26.91 -21.45
C TYR A 277 16.17 25.64 -20.60
N VAL A 278 15.01 24.98 -20.69
CA VAL A 278 14.77 23.74 -19.93
C VAL A 278 15.52 22.54 -20.52
N GLU A 279 15.78 22.51 -21.83
CA GLU A 279 16.60 21.47 -22.46
C GLU A 279 18.08 21.61 -22.07
N ALA A 280 18.59 22.84 -21.99
CA ALA A 280 19.91 23.12 -21.43
C ALA A 280 19.99 22.62 -19.97
N TYR A 281 18.95 22.89 -19.16
CA TYR A 281 18.87 22.38 -17.80
C TYR A 281 18.87 20.84 -17.70
N MET A 282 18.16 20.15 -18.60
CA MET A 282 18.04 18.68 -18.56
C MET A 282 19.26 17.97 -19.16
N SER A 283 20.02 18.62 -20.05
CA SER A 283 21.15 18.00 -20.74
C SER A 283 22.45 17.98 -19.92
N ASP A 284 22.67 18.96 -19.04
CA ASP A 284 23.88 19.04 -18.22
C ASP A 284 23.60 18.68 -16.75
N LEU A 285 23.74 17.40 -16.40
CA LEU A 285 23.50 16.90 -15.04
C LEU A 285 24.45 17.49 -13.99
N HIS A 286 25.60 18.06 -14.38
CA HIS A 286 26.64 18.55 -13.46
C HIS A 286 26.93 20.06 -13.56
N GLY A 287 26.24 20.78 -14.45
CA GLY A 287 26.45 22.20 -14.70
C GLY A 287 25.69 23.16 -13.79
N ASP A 288 25.25 24.27 -14.38
CA ASP A 288 24.58 25.42 -13.75
C ASP A 288 23.13 25.14 -13.30
N ARG A 289 22.73 23.87 -13.12
CA ARG A 289 21.34 23.45 -12.83
C ARG A 289 20.75 24.14 -11.62
N LYS A 290 21.52 24.25 -10.53
CA LYS A 290 21.09 24.97 -9.34
C LYS A 290 20.80 26.44 -9.65
N GLU A 291 21.71 27.11 -10.37
CA GLU A 291 21.54 28.51 -10.73
C GLU A 291 20.31 28.73 -11.62
N ARG A 292 20.03 27.80 -12.54
CA ARG A 292 18.83 27.83 -13.39
C ARG A 292 17.54 27.68 -12.60
N ILE A 293 17.47 26.73 -11.66
CA ILE A 293 16.28 26.56 -10.81
C ILE A 293 16.10 27.75 -9.87
N ASP A 294 17.17 28.25 -9.27
CA ASP A 294 17.13 29.44 -8.41
C ASP A 294 16.66 30.67 -9.19
N ALA A 295 17.12 30.85 -10.43
CA ALA A 295 16.68 31.94 -11.31
C ALA A 295 15.18 31.81 -11.66
N LEU A 296 14.71 30.62 -12.03
CA LEU A 296 13.29 30.35 -12.25
C LEU A 296 12.46 30.66 -11.00
N GLN A 297 12.92 30.24 -9.82
CA GLN A 297 12.22 30.46 -8.56
C GLN A 297 12.11 31.95 -8.22
N LYS A 298 13.16 32.74 -8.45
CA LYS A 298 13.13 34.21 -8.31
C LYS A 298 12.08 34.85 -9.22
N VAL A 299 12.05 34.48 -10.51
CA VAL A 299 11.02 34.97 -11.45
C VAL A 299 9.61 34.57 -11.00
N ILE A 300 9.43 33.35 -10.49
CA ILE A 300 8.15 32.86 -9.96
C ILE A 300 7.69 33.65 -8.74
N ASN A 301 8.62 34.05 -7.88
CA ASN A 301 8.37 34.83 -6.67
C ASN A 301 8.19 36.33 -6.96
N GLY A 302 8.51 36.80 -8.18
CA GLY A 302 8.54 38.23 -8.52
C GLY A 302 9.75 38.95 -7.93
N GLU A 303 10.81 38.21 -7.61
CA GLU A 303 12.07 38.76 -7.12
C GLU A 303 12.91 39.28 -8.28
N SER A 304 13.76 40.27 -8.01
CA SER A 304 14.71 40.76 -9.01
C SER A 304 15.75 39.68 -9.31
N LEU A 305 15.98 39.43 -10.60
CA LEU A 305 17.09 38.61 -11.07
C LEU A 305 18.45 39.31 -10.91
N THR A 306 18.45 40.64 -10.80
CA THR A 306 19.66 41.42 -10.50
C THR A 306 19.95 41.42 -9.01
N LYS A 307 21.22 41.22 -8.63
CA LYS A 307 21.64 41.31 -7.22
C LYS A 307 21.44 42.75 -6.73
N LYS A 308 20.84 42.91 -5.54
CA LYS A 308 20.83 44.21 -4.83
C LYS A 308 22.28 44.64 -4.61
N GLY A 309 22.69 45.73 -5.27
CA GLY A 309 24.07 46.26 -5.20
C GLY A 309 24.91 46.10 -6.47
N GLY A 310 24.34 45.70 -7.61
CA GLY A 310 25.05 45.73 -8.90
C GLY A 310 26.10 44.64 -9.12
N GLY A 311 26.06 43.56 -8.33
CA GLY A 311 26.91 42.39 -8.55
C GLY A 311 26.57 41.66 -9.87
N PRO A 312 27.48 40.82 -10.39
CA PRO A 312 27.27 40.11 -11.66
C PRO A 312 26.01 39.25 -11.61
N ILE A 313 25.22 39.33 -12.69
CA ILE A 313 24.05 38.50 -12.96
C ILE A 313 24.57 37.12 -13.37
N SER A 314 23.96 36.03 -12.88
CA SER A 314 24.34 34.69 -13.34
C SER A 314 23.93 34.50 -14.81
N ASN A 315 24.67 33.68 -15.56
CA ASN A 315 24.34 33.38 -16.95
C ASN A 315 22.88 32.88 -17.09
N ALA A 316 22.47 31.99 -16.18
CA ALA A 316 21.11 31.48 -16.11
C ALA A 316 20.03 32.56 -15.89
N ALA A 317 20.34 33.62 -15.14
CA ALA A 317 19.42 34.74 -14.93
C ALA A 317 19.39 35.68 -16.14
N GLN A 318 20.54 35.90 -16.77
CA GLN A 318 20.65 36.69 -18.00
C GLN A 318 19.87 36.04 -19.15
N GLU A 319 19.99 34.72 -19.33
CA GLU A 319 19.24 33.97 -20.34
C GLU A 319 17.71 34.12 -20.17
N LEU A 320 17.19 34.12 -18.94
CA LEU A 320 15.75 34.33 -18.69
C LEU A 320 15.30 35.75 -19.06
N ILE A 321 16.13 36.75 -18.78
CA ILE A 321 15.88 38.16 -19.12
C ILE A 321 15.86 38.34 -20.64
N ASP A 322 16.90 37.84 -21.32
CA ASP A 322 17.06 37.95 -22.78
C ASP A 322 15.94 37.22 -23.52
N ALA A 323 15.49 36.08 -22.98
CA ALA A 323 14.37 35.31 -23.50
C ALA A 323 12.99 35.95 -23.25
N GLY A 324 12.91 37.01 -22.44
CA GLY A 324 11.66 37.66 -22.05
C GLY A 324 10.74 36.75 -21.21
N ILE A 325 11.31 35.82 -20.44
CA ILE A 325 10.54 34.83 -19.69
C ILE A 325 9.91 35.45 -18.44
N GLY A 326 8.60 35.66 -18.50
CA GLY A 326 7.81 36.14 -17.36
C GLY A 326 7.44 35.04 -16.36
N ARG A 327 6.73 35.45 -15.29
CA ARG A 327 6.27 34.58 -14.19
C ARG A 327 5.52 33.34 -14.65
N THR A 328 4.60 33.49 -15.61
CA THR A 328 3.80 32.38 -16.14
C THR A 328 4.68 31.40 -16.92
N GLY A 329 5.61 31.90 -17.73
CA GLY A 329 6.57 31.07 -18.45
C GLY A 329 7.46 30.28 -17.50
N ALA A 330 8.02 30.92 -16.49
CA ALA A 330 8.85 30.26 -15.48
C ALA A 330 8.10 29.15 -14.71
N LYS A 331 6.82 29.36 -14.37
CA LYS A 331 5.98 28.30 -13.75
C LYS A 331 5.79 27.10 -14.68
N ARG A 332 5.51 27.34 -15.96
CA ARG A 332 5.39 26.28 -16.97
C ARG A 332 6.69 25.52 -17.13
N MET A 333 7.81 26.22 -17.25
CA MET A 333 9.14 25.61 -17.34
C MET A 333 9.45 24.72 -16.13
N ARG A 334 9.18 25.20 -14.91
CA ARG A 334 9.36 24.40 -13.68
C ARG A 334 8.47 23.15 -13.68
N GLN A 335 7.21 23.27 -14.08
CA GLN A 335 6.31 22.13 -14.21
C GLN A 335 6.79 21.14 -15.28
N TRP A 336 7.28 21.65 -16.42
CA TRP A 336 7.85 20.84 -17.49
C TRP A 336 9.07 20.06 -17.01
N ILE A 337 10.00 20.69 -16.28
CA ILE A 337 11.18 20.02 -15.70
C ILE A 337 10.75 18.85 -14.80
N GLY A 338 9.76 19.06 -13.93
CA GLY A 338 9.23 18.00 -13.08
C GLY A 338 8.60 16.84 -13.89
N ASN A 339 7.88 17.17 -14.97
CA ASN A 339 7.31 16.17 -15.88
C ASN A 339 8.39 15.38 -16.63
N GLU A 340 9.46 16.05 -17.07
CA GLU A 340 10.55 15.41 -17.80
C GLU A 340 11.38 14.49 -16.87
N HIS A 341 11.64 14.90 -15.62
CA HIS A 341 12.22 14.00 -14.62
C HIS A 341 11.36 12.75 -14.43
N ALA A 342 10.05 12.89 -14.25
CA ALA A 342 9.14 11.75 -14.09
C ALA A 342 9.15 10.80 -15.31
N LYS A 343 9.17 11.36 -16.52
CA LYS A 343 9.27 10.60 -17.77
C LYS A 343 10.60 9.84 -17.88
N LEU A 344 11.73 10.50 -17.61
CA LEU A 344 13.05 9.87 -17.67
C LEU A 344 13.22 8.78 -16.61
N ILE A 345 12.76 9.03 -15.38
CA ILE A 345 12.77 8.05 -14.29
C ILE A 345 11.94 6.83 -14.67
N ASP A 346 10.72 7.02 -15.19
CA ASP A 346 9.86 5.92 -15.59
C ASP A 346 10.45 5.11 -16.76
N ALA A 347 10.94 5.77 -17.80
CA ALA A 347 11.61 5.11 -18.92
C ALA A 347 12.83 4.31 -18.46
N LYS A 348 13.66 4.88 -17.59
CA LYS A 348 14.86 4.20 -17.10
C LYS A 348 14.55 3.08 -16.11
N THR A 349 13.46 3.20 -15.37
CA THR A 349 12.93 2.12 -14.54
C THR A 349 12.49 0.95 -15.43
N HIS A 350 11.79 1.19 -16.54
CA HIS A 350 11.40 0.14 -17.48
C HIS A 350 12.62 -0.54 -18.13
N GLU A 351 13.63 0.22 -18.53
CA GLU A 351 14.89 -0.32 -19.08
C GLU A 351 15.59 -1.24 -18.06
N MET A 352 15.70 -0.79 -16.81
CA MET A 352 16.25 -1.58 -15.71
C MET A 352 15.43 -2.85 -15.44
N LEU A 353 14.10 -2.78 -15.43
CA LEU A 353 13.26 -3.96 -15.21
C LEU A 353 13.30 -4.94 -16.38
N GLY A 354 13.58 -4.46 -17.59
CA GLY A 354 13.81 -5.29 -18.78
C GLY A 354 15.10 -6.11 -18.71
N ASP A 355 16.12 -5.61 -18.03
CA ASP A 355 17.37 -6.33 -17.75
C ASP A 355 17.93 -6.00 -16.37
N LEU A 356 17.47 -6.77 -15.36
CA LEU A 356 17.94 -6.66 -13.98
C LEU A 356 19.39 -7.11 -13.79
N THR A 357 19.95 -7.87 -14.74
CA THR A 357 21.33 -8.36 -14.65
C THR A 357 22.34 -7.29 -15.05
N ASN A 358 21.90 -6.21 -15.69
CA ASN A 358 22.73 -5.05 -15.96
C ASN A 358 22.73 -4.07 -14.78
N GLY A 359 23.79 -4.14 -13.97
CA GLY A 359 23.98 -3.27 -12.81
C GLY A 359 24.17 -1.78 -13.16
N ASP A 360 24.43 -1.42 -14.41
CA ASP A 360 24.52 -0.02 -14.81
C ASP A 360 23.13 0.63 -14.95
N HIS A 361 22.09 -0.11 -15.33
CA HIS A 361 20.73 0.43 -15.43
C HIS A 361 20.23 1.01 -14.10
N ILE A 362 20.43 0.29 -12.99
CA ILE A 362 20.02 0.78 -11.66
C ILE A 362 20.86 1.99 -11.20
N ARG A 363 22.12 2.08 -11.63
CA ARG A 363 23.00 3.21 -11.31
C ARG A 363 22.61 4.46 -12.07
N GLU A 364 22.23 4.30 -13.34
CA GLU A 364 21.71 5.39 -14.16
C GLU A 364 20.34 5.86 -13.66
N LEU A 365 19.46 4.94 -13.28
CA LEU A 365 18.19 5.27 -12.62
C LEU A 365 18.44 6.08 -11.34
N ARG A 366 19.38 5.67 -10.48
CA ARG A 366 19.74 6.46 -9.29
C ARG A 366 20.19 7.87 -9.62
N ASN A 367 21.04 8.05 -10.63
CA ASN A 367 21.51 9.38 -11.02
C ASN A 367 20.36 10.28 -11.45
N LEU A 368 19.39 9.74 -12.18
CA LEU A 368 18.20 10.49 -12.58
C LEU A 368 17.32 10.85 -11.39
N ILE A 369 17.17 9.94 -10.42
CA ILE A 369 16.41 10.18 -9.20
C ILE A 369 17.12 11.21 -8.32
N ASP A 370 18.44 11.09 -8.14
CA ASP A 370 19.26 12.04 -7.38
C ASP A 370 19.19 13.44 -8.00
N ALA A 371 19.32 13.53 -9.32
CA ALA A 371 19.11 14.76 -10.07
C ALA A 371 17.71 15.36 -9.86
N ALA A 372 16.65 14.55 -9.75
CA ALA A 372 15.30 15.03 -9.48
C ALA A 372 15.11 15.46 -8.02
N VAL A 373 15.75 14.77 -7.08
CA VAL A 373 15.77 15.11 -5.65
C VAL A 373 16.45 16.46 -5.44
N ASP A 374 17.58 16.70 -6.10
CA ASP A 374 18.26 18.00 -6.08
C ASP A 374 17.36 19.11 -6.60
N THR A 375 16.65 18.87 -7.71
CA THR A 375 15.64 19.82 -8.23
C THR A 375 14.59 20.15 -7.19
N ASP A 376 14.02 19.14 -6.52
CA ASP A 376 13.00 19.33 -5.49
C ASP A 376 13.55 20.13 -4.30
N HIS A 377 14.76 19.81 -3.84
CA HIS A 377 15.45 20.55 -2.78
C HIS A 377 15.66 22.02 -3.14
N TRP A 378 16.17 22.32 -4.34
CA TRP A 378 16.38 23.70 -4.78
C TRP A 378 15.06 24.46 -4.91
N VAL A 379 14.01 23.83 -5.46
CA VAL A 379 12.67 24.44 -5.53
C VAL A 379 12.09 24.69 -4.14
N ALA A 380 12.34 23.81 -3.17
CA ALA A 380 11.89 23.95 -1.79
C ALA A 380 12.75 24.94 -0.97
N GLY A 381 13.91 25.38 -1.49
CA GLY A 381 14.88 26.19 -0.74
C GLY A 381 15.56 25.42 0.40
N VAL A 382 15.55 24.08 0.34
CA VAL A 382 16.16 23.19 1.33
C VAL A 382 17.49 22.68 0.76
N SER A 383 18.51 22.54 1.61
CA SER A 383 19.75 21.87 1.20
C SER A 383 19.62 20.36 1.38
N GLY A 384 20.09 19.59 0.39
CA GLY A 384 20.23 18.15 0.52
C GLY A 384 21.16 17.79 1.68
N THR A 385 20.82 16.72 2.39
CA THR A 385 21.65 16.05 3.37
C THR A 385 22.07 14.68 2.82
N PRO A 386 23.13 14.06 3.35
CA PRO A 386 23.51 12.70 2.95
C PRO A 386 22.41 11.66 3.21
N TRP A 387 21.45 11.97 4.08
CA TRP A 387 20.40 11.05 4.52
C TRP A 387 19.11 11.16 3.68
N ASN A 388 18.89 12.29 3.00
CA ASN A 388 17.71 12.53 2.16
C ASN A 388 18.01 12.52 0.64
N SER A 389 19.23 12.14 0.26
CA SER A 389 19.66 11.98 -1.13
C SER A 389 19.83 10.50 -1.47
N VAL A 390 19.54 10.13 -2.71
CA VAL A 390 19.84 8.78 -3.20
C VAL A 390 21.34 8.72 -3.46
N THR A 391 22.02 7.62 -3.11
CA THR A 391 23.47 7.55 -3.30
C THR A 391 23.82 7.79 -4.78
N PRO A 392 24.62 8.82 -5.13
CA PRO A 392 24.96 9.08 -6.53
C PRO A 392 25.75 7.92 -7.13
N ARG A 393 25.90 7.88 -8.46
CA ARG A 393 26.74 6.88 -9.15
C ARG A 393 28.18 7.01 -8.65
N GLY A 394 28.67 5.97 -8.00
CA GLY A 394 30.09 5.81 -7.70
C GLY A 394 30.89 5.62 -8.99
N THR A 395 32.21 5.84 -8.93
CA THR A 395 33.12 5.71 -10.09
C THR A 395 33.43 4.26 -10.47
N SER A 396 33.34 3.33 -9.53
CA SER A 396 33.56 1.90 -9.77
C SER A 396 32.46 1.28 -10.63
N GLY A 397 32.78 0.34 -11.52
CA GLY A 397 31.79 -0.44 -12.29
C GLY A 397 30.75 -1.16 -11.42
N SER A 398 29.76 -1.80 -12.08
CA SER A 398 28.88 -2.77 -11.41
C SER A 398 29.73 -3.84 -10.69
N PRO A 399 29.35 -4.29 -9.48
CA PRO A 399 30.04 -5.40 -8.84
C PRO A 399 30.09 -6.60 -9.78
N ALA A 400 31.25 -7.26 -9.90
CA ALA A 400 31.42 -8.39 -10.83
C ALA A 400 30.39 -9.52 -10.63
N GLN A 401 29.89 -9.68 -9.40
CA GLN A 401 28.90 -10.70 -9.03
C GLN A 401 27.45 -10.29 -9.32
N TRP A 402 27.16 -9.02 -9.66
CA TRP A 402 25.79 -8.51 -9.81
C TRP A 402 24.96 -9.33 -10.80
N ALA A 403 25.49 -9.53 -12.01
CA ALA A 403 24.77 -10.24 -13.07
C ALA A 403 24.43 -11.68 -12.67
N THR A 404 25.41 -12.39 -12.08
CA THR A 404 25.21 -13.77 -11.60
C THR A 404 24.23 -13.85 -10.44
N THR A 405 24.27 -12.90 -9.50
CA THR A 405 23.38 -12.89 -8.34
C THR A 405 21.94 -12.56 -8.72
N LEU A 406 21.71 -11.65 -9.68
CA LEU A 406 20.36 -11.24 -10.08
C LEU A 406 19.74 -12.06 -11.21
N ALA A 407 20.48 -13.00 -11.81
CA ALA A 407 19.90 -13.89 -12.83
C ALA A 407 18.64 -14.66 -12.35
N PRO A 408 18.59 -15.21 -11.12
CA PRO A 408 17.37 -15.82 -10.58
C PRO A 408 16.22 -14.82 -10.40
N VAL A 409 16.53 -13.56 -10.08
CA VAL A 409 15.53 -12.49 -9.95
C VAL A 409 14.93 -12.15 -11.31
N ALA A 410 15.78 -11.99 -12.33
CA ALA A 410 15.34 -11.76 -13.70
C ALA A 410 14.45 -12.90 -14.24
N ALA A 411 14.75 -14.15 -13.85
CA ALA A 411 13.92 -15.30 -14.21
C ALA A 411 12.52 -15.28 -13.55
N ARG A 412 12.37 -14.66 -12.37
CA ARG A 412 11.08 -14.48 -11.68
C ARG A 412 10.21 -13.36 -12.26
N PHE A 413 10.83 -12.46 -13.05
CA PHE A 413 10.15 -11.32 -13.66
C PHE A 413 9.43 -11.65 -14.97
N LYS A 414 9.90 -12.69 -15.67
CA LYS A 414 9.28 -13.25 -16.88
C LYS A 414 8.13 -14.17 -16.49
#